data_AF-A0A8J4Y2P0-F1
#
_entry.id   AF-A0A8J4Y2P0-F1
#
_cell.length_a   1.000
_cell.length_b   1.000
_cell.length_c   1.000
_cell.angle_alpha   90.00
_cell.angle_beta   90.00
_cell.angle_gamma   90.00
#
_symmetry.space_group_name_H-M   'P 1'
#
loop_
_entity.id
_entity.type
_entity.pdbx_description
1 polymer ?
#
loop_
_entity_poly.entity_id
_entity_poly.type
_entity_poly.pdbx_seq_one_letter_code
_entity_poly.pdbx_strand_id
1 'polypeptide(L)'
;MKLVDDETDDDLELCLQKVAKQVVKESKDKKNNLTAYNKHIDKETASACISETLLEFLTTISPKFADQSLQSLMIGSIIASVVTHQPTPLQIAIGVLMSDHKGLIEALSKYNVTCSYDETRRFRRSAAVQAARANLLPGMSDCSLEGLVQIIIDNFDTEISSQNCRLECHYMAMLATQYQAHINHLDGLDPNSTIPRLTKQEMKHPITCETPITVYKGSKKVNMPLAATNRFEMPEEHIASQAVSLARARDIDYSFLKDILFKEGTPEYNGYNTQICRETGMRPAPKTVVSYLPLLNMKPTDRTTVLTSITRGFEVTQNSNQDILVITADAAIYKIIVDISFQQPDLLDNMVALLGGMHLLMDFVACIGTLTADCGLKEVEYNIWLS
;
A
#
# COMPACT_ATOMS: atom_id res chain seq x y z
N MET A 1 -58.36 -1.60 -5.50
CA MET A 1 -58.22 -2.99 -5.04
C MET A 1 -59.32 -3.80 -5.71
N LYS A 2 -59.04 -4.34 -6.91
CA LYS A 2 -59.86 -5.38 -7.54
C LYS A 2 -59.00 -6.63 -7.48
N LEU A 3 -59.47 -7.60 -6.72
CA LEU A 3 -58.95 -8.96 -6.67
C LEU A 3 -59.03 -9.53 -8.08
N VAL A 4 -57.89 -10.02 -8.58
CA VAL A 4 -57.78 -10.77 -9.84
C VAL A 4 -58.01 -12.24 -9.48
N ASP A 5 -58.69 -12.96 -10.37
CA ASP A 5 -59.24 -14.30 -10.20
C ASP A 5 -58.23 -15.38 -9.76
N ASP A 6 -58.65 -16.23 -8.82
CA ASP A 6 -57.90 -17.32 -8.16
C ASP A 6 -57.29 -18.37 -9.11
N GLU A 7 -57.73 -18.48 -10.38
CA GLU A 7 -57.16 -19.45 -11.34
C GLU A 7 -55.80 -19.02 -11.92
N THR A 8 -55.41 -17.75 -11.79
CA THR A 8 -54.12 -17.23 -12.27
C THR A 8 -53.00 -17.27 -11.24
N ASP A 9 -53.34 -17.46 -9.96
CA ASP A 9 -52.39 -17.42 -8.85
C ASP A 9 -51.58 -18.72 -8.75
N ASP A 10 -52.22 -19.87 -9.01
CA ASP A 10 -51.56 -21.19 -9.06
C ASP A 10 -50.49 -21.27 -10.16
N ASP A 11 -50.76 -20.68 -11.33
CA ASP A 11 -49.81 -20.63 -12.45
C ASP A 11 -48.66 -19.66 -12.19
N LEU A 12 -48.93 -18.53 -11.53
CA LEU A 12 -47.90 -17.57 -11.11
C LEU A 12 -46.99 -18.18 -10.04
N GLU A 13 -47.56 -18.85 -9.05
CA GLU A 13 -46.80 -19.53 -8.00
C GLU A 13 -45.95 -20.67 -8.57
N LEU A 14 -46.49 -21.45 -9.51
CA LEU A 14 -45.74 -22.48 -10.23
C LEU A 14 -44.56 -21.87 -11.03
N CYS A 15 -44.77 -20.72 -11.67
CA CYS A 15 -43.71 -20.01 -12.39
C CYS A 15 -42.64 -19.47 -11.43
N LEU A 16 -43.03 -18.86 -10.31
CA LEU A 16 -42.10 -18.39 -9.27
C LEU A 16 -41.27 -19.54 -8.70
N GLN A 17 -41.89 -20.69 -8.45
CA GLN A 17 -41.18 -21.88 -7.98
C GLN A 17 -40.18 -22.41 -9.02
N LYS A 18 -40.51 -22.36 -10.31
CA LYS A 18 -39.57 -22.75 -11.39
C LYS A 18 -38.37 -21.81 -11.44
N VAL A 19 -38.59 -20.49 -11.39
CA VAL A 19 -37.51 -19.50 -11.36
C VAL A 19 -36.64 -19.66 -10.11
N ALA A 20 -37.24 -19.82 -8.94
CA ALA A 20 -36.50 -20.04 -7.69
C ALA A 20 -35.64 -21.32 -7.75
N LYS A 21 -36.19 -22.43 -8.26
CA LYS A 21 -35.44 -23.68 -8.45
C LYS A 21 -34.27 -23.49 -9.43
N GLN A 22 -34.47 -22.71 -10.49
CA GLN A 22 -33.43 -22.39 -11.45
C GLN A 22 -32.31 -21.55 -10.81
N VAL A 23 -32.64 -20.50 -10.05
CA VAL A 23 -31.67 -19.69 -9.30
C VAL A 23 -30.87 -20.54 -8.31
N VAL A 24 -31.53 -21.44 -7.58
CA VAL A 24 -30.88 -22.35 -6.63
C VAL A 24 -29.92 -23.29 -7.35
N LYS A 25 -30.34 -23.84 -8.50
CA LYS A 25 -29.50 -24.73 -9.32
C LYS A 25 -28.27 -23.99 -9.83
N GLU A 26 -28.44 -22.85 -10.48
CA GLU A 26 -27.34 -22.02 -10.99
C GLU A 26 -26.36 -21.62 -9.88
N SER A 27 -26.88 -21.22 -8.72
CA SER A 27 -26.05 -20.83 -7.58
C SER A 27 -25.22 -22.01 -7.03
N LYS A 28 -25.74 -23.25 -7.10
CA LYS A 28 -25.01 -24.45 -6.67
C LYS A 28 -24.04 -24.96 -7.73
N ASP A 29 -24.37 -24.80 -9.00
CA ASP A 29 -23.52 -25.16 -10.14
C ASP A 29 -22.30 -24.23 -10.23
N LYS A 30 -22.45 -22.96 -9.82
CA LYS A 30 -21.35 -22.03 -9.60
C LYS A 30 -20.56 -22.42 -8.34
N LYS A 31 -19.49 -23.20 -8.53
CA LYS A 31 -18.57 -23.58 -7.45
C LYS A 31 -17.72 -22.39 -7.02
N ASN A 32 -17.97 -21.87 -5.83
CA ASN A 32 -17.04 -20.98 -5.15
C ASN A 32 -15.72 -21.73 -4.86
N ASN A 33 -14.58 -21.10 -5.17
CA ASN A 33 -13.28 -21.69 -4.84
C ASN A 33 -13.07 -21.67 -3.32
N LEU A 34 -13.17 -22.84 -2.68
CA LEU A 34 -12.99 -22.98 -1.23
C LEU A 34 -11.53 -23.17 -0.80
N THR A 35 -10.61 -23.21 -1.76
CA THR A 35 -9.19 -23.49 -1.53
C THR A 35 -8.32 -22.24 -1.66
N ALA A 36 -8.87 -21.15 -2.20
CA ALA A 36 -8.15 -19.89 -2.33
C ALA A 36 -9.09 -18.69 -2.25
N TYR A 37 -8.54 -17.52 -1.92
CA TYR A 37 -9.23 -16.25 -1.91
C TYR A 37 -8.79 -15.39 -3.11
N ASN A 38 -9.70 -14.61 -3.67
CA ASN A 38 -9.36 -13.59 -4.65
C ASN A 38 -8.57 -12.45 -3.97
N LYS A 39 -7.49 -11.99 -4.61
CA LYS A 39 -6.77 -10.79 -4.16
C LYS A 39 -7.47 -9.51 -4.58
N HIS A 40 -8.08 -9.50 -5.76
CA HIS A 40 -8.84 -8.40 -6.31
C HIS A 40 -10.32 -8.77 -6.44
N ILE A 41 -11.21 -7.82 -6.15
CA ILE A 41 -12.66 -8.01 -6.33
C ILE A 41 -13.19 -6.87 -7.17
N ASP A 42 -13.47 -7.18 -8.43
CA ASP A 42 -14.20 -6.32 -9.35
C ASP A 42 -15.61 -6.86 -9.58
N LYS A 43 -16.33 -6.13 -10.43
CA LYS A 43 -17.69 -6.45 -10.87
C LYS A 43 -17.78 -7.82 -11.54
N GLU A 44 -16.76 -8.21 -12.30
CA GLU A 44 -16.70 -9.50 -13.00
C GLU A 44 -16.55 -10.65 -12.00
N THR A 45 -15.60 -10.53 -11.07
CA THR A 45 -15.36 -11.50 -10.00
C THR A 45 -16.58 -11.67 -9.09
N ALA A 46 -17.24 -10.57 -8.74
CA ALA A 46 -18.46 -10.60 -7.93
C ALA A 46 -19.64 -11.26 -8.66
N SER A 47 -19.85 -10.92 -9.94
CA SER A 47 -20.94 -11.49 -10.74
C SER A 47 -20.73 -12.97 -11.10
N ALA A 48 -19.47 -13.42 -11.19
CA ALA A 48 -19.14 -14.82 -11.46
C ALA A 48 -19.76 -15.79 -10.43
N CYS A 49 -19.98 -15.35 -9.19
CA CYS A 49 -20.53 -16.15 -8.09
C CYS A 49 -22.07 -16.09 -7.98
N ILE A 50 -22.75 -15.35 -8.86
CA ILE A 50 -24.19 -15.03 -8.74
C ILE A 50 -24.96 -15.65 -9.92
N SER A 51 -26.17 -16.18 -9.68
CA SER A 51 -27.06 -16.68 -10.74
C SER A 51 -27.41 -15.57 -11.76
N GLU A 52 -27.34 -15.92 -13.04
CA GLU A 52 -27.70 -15.00 -14.14
C GLU A 52 -29.21 -14.72 -14.13
N THR A 53 -30.00 -15.78 -13.93
CA THR A 53 -31.46 -15.68 -13.76
C THR A 53 -31.83 -14.71 -12.62
N LEU A 54 -31.06 -14.70 -11.52
CA LEU A 54 -31.29 -13.78 -10.42
C LEU A 54 -30.96 -12.32 -10.79
N LEU A 55 -29.89 -12.08 -11.54
CA LEU A 55 -29.50 -10.73 -11.96
C LEU A 55 -30.52 -10.13 -12.96
N GLU A 56 -31.02 -10.93 -13.89
CA GLU A 56 -32.09 -10.54 -14.81
C GLU A 56 -33.39 -10.21 -14.07
N PHE A 57 -33.75 -11.03 -13.08
CA PHE A 57 -34.92 -10.79 -12.25
C PHE A 57 -34.80 -9.47 -11.47
N LEU A 58 -33.66 -9.20 -10.84
CA LEU A 58 -33.42 -7.94 -10.12
C LEU A 58 -33.51 -6.73 -11.05
N THR A 59 -32.96 -6.83 -12.26
CA THR A 59 -33.03 -5.78 -13.28
C THR A 59 -34.48 -5.46 -13.67
N THR A 60 -35.33 -6.49 -13.70
CA THR A 60 -36.77 -6.34 -14.01
C THR A 60 -37.54 -5.66 -12.86
N ILE A 61 -37.13 -5.88 -11.60
CA ILE A 61 -37.74 -5.22 -10.43
C ILE A 61 -37.47 -3.71 -10.42
N SER A 62 -36.24 -3.30 -10.75
CA SER A 62 -35.89 -1.88 -10.75
C SER A 62 -34.73 -1.56 -11.68
N PRO A 63 -34.78 -0.44 -12.41
CA PRO A 63 -33.64 0.03 -13.21
C PRO A 63 -32.40 0.34 -12.36
N LYS A 64 -32.54 0.53 -11.04
CA LYS A 64 -31.40 0.70 -10.12
C LYS A 64 -30.53 -0.56 -9.98
N PHE A 65 -31.06 -1.72 -10.36
CA PHE A 65 -30.35 -3.00 -10.31
C PHE A 65 -29.74 -3.41 -11.66
N ALA A 66 -29.99 -2.60 -12.71
CA ALA A 66 -29.47 -2.84 -14.05
C ALA A 66 -27.94 -2.84 -14.09
N ASP A 67 -27.41 -3.40 -15.18
CA ASP A 67 -25.98 -3.43 -15.49
C ASP A 67 -25.12 -3.96 -14.34
N GLN A 68 -25.58 -4.97 -13.60
CA GLN A 68 -24.84 -5.56 -12.47
C GLN A 68 -24.32 -4.49 -11.48
N SER A 69 -25.18 -3.53 -11.14
CA SER A 69 -24.93 -2.54 -10.09
C SER A 69 -24.37 -3.17 -8.80
N LEU A 70 -23.64 -2.41 -7.99
CA LEU A 70 -23.15 -2.90 -6.69
C LEU A 70 -24.29 -3.44 -5.82
N GLN A 71 -25.47 -2.80 -5.87
CA GLN A 71 -26.64 -3.22 -5.12
C GLN A 71 -27.15 -4.59 -5.56
N SER A 72 -27.22 -4.86 -6.87
CA SER A 72 -27.63 -6.17 -7.38
C SER A 72 -26.58 -7.25 -7.10
N LEU A 73 -25.30 -6.92 -7.15
CA LEU A 73 -24.21 -7.84 -6.76
C LEU A 73 -24.24 -8.18 -5.26
N MET A 74 -24.57 -7.20 -4.41
CA MET A 74 -24.73 -7.41 -2.97
C MET A 74 -25.89 -8.35 -2.66
N ILE A 75 -27.08 -8.10 -3.23
CA ILE A 75 -28.25 -8.95 -3.05
C ILE A 75 -27.98 -10.36 -3.60
N GLY A 76 -27.38 -10.44 -4.79
CA GLY A 76 -26.98 -11.71 -5.40
C GLY A 76 -25.99 -12.50 -4.54
N SER A 77 -25.01 -11.82 -3.93
CA SER A 77 -24.05 -12.44 -3.01
C SER A 77 -24.71 -12.99 -1.75
N ILE A 78 -25.65 -12.26 -1.15
CA ILE A 78 -26.42 -12.71 0.01
C ILE A 78 -27.17 -14.00 -0.33
N ILE A 79 -27.91 -14.00 -1.46
CA ILE A 79 -28.71 -15.16 -1.88
C ILE A 79 -27.81 -16.35 -2.23
N ALA A 80 -26.74 -16.14 -3.00
CA ALA A 80 -25.78 -17.18 -3.34
C ALA A 80 -25.17 -17.81 -2.08
N SER A 81 -24.83 -16.99 -1.07
CA SER A 81 -24.28 -17.47 0.19
C SER A 81 -25.27 -18.28 1.01
N VAL A 82 -26.54 -17.85 1.08
CA VAL A 82 -27.62 -18.60 1.74
C VAL A 82 -27.83 -19.97 1.09
N VAL A 83 -27.82 -20.04 -0.24
CA VAL A 83 -28.05 -21.27 -1.01
C VAL A 83 -26.88 -22.25 -0.92
N THR A 84 -25.65 -21.73 -0.95
CA THR A 84 -24.43 -22.55 -0.99
C THR A 84 -23.85 -22.83 0.40
N HIS A 85 -24.31 -22.11 1.43
CA HIS A 85 -23.72 -22.08 2.78
C HIS A 85 -22.23 -21.70 2.77
N GLN A 86 -21.82 -20.87 1.81
CA GLN A 86 -20.43 -20.46 1.62
C GLN A 86 -20.35 -18.94 1.44
N PRO A 87 -19.32 -18.29 1.99
CA PRO A 87 -19.12 -16.87 1.77
C PRO A 87 -18.65 -16.62 0.33
N THR A 88 -19.21 -15.60 -0.32
CA THR A 88 -18.75 -15.11 -1.62
C THR A 88 -17.52 -14.21 -1.47
N PRO A 89 -16.75 -13.98 -2.53
CA PRO A 89 -15.62 -13.05 -2.50
C PRO A 89 -16.02 -11.66 -1.96
N LEU A 90 -17.15 -11.12 -2.42
CA LEU A 90 -17.63 -9.79 -2.00
C LEU A 90 -17.90 -9.72 -0.49
N GLN A 91 -18.52 -10.76 0.08
CA GLN A 91 -18.75 -10.84 1.53
C GLN A 91 -17.44 -10.93 2.34
N ILE A 92 -16.41 -11.57 1.79
CA ILE A 92 -15.08 -11.65 2.40
C ILE A 92 -14.42 -10.27 2.39
N ALA A 93 -14.45 -9.55 1.27
CA ALA A 93 -13.90 -8.18 1.20
C ALA A 93 -14.59 -7.22 2.17
N ILE A 94 -15.92 -7.26 2.29
CA ILE A 94 -16.63 -6.42 3.26
C ILE A 94 -16.20 -6.78 4.70
N GLY A 95 -16.06 -8.07 5.01
CA GLY A 95 -15.54 -8.51 6.30
C GLY A 95 -14.12 -7.98 6.57
N VAL A 96 -13.26 -7.95 5.55
CA VAL A 96 -11.89 -7.39 5.65
C VAL A 96 -11.91 -5.87 5.80
N LEU A 97 -12.78 -5.15 5.11
CA LEU A 97 -12.91 -3.69 5.27
C LEU A 97 -13.37 -3.29 6.68
N MET A 98 -14.16 -4.14 7.33
CA MET A 98 -14.74 -3.88 8.65
C MET A 98 -14.00 -4.58 9.79
N SER A 99 -12.79 -5.06 9.51
CA SER A 99 -12.11 -6.10 10.28
C SER A 99 -11.69 -5.74 11.70
N ASP A 100 -11.76 -4.45 12.05
CA ASP A 100 -11.52 -3.94 13.40
C ASP A 100 -12.79 -3.94 14.27
N HIS A 101 -13.96 -4.21 13.68
CA HIS A 101 -15.26 -4.22 14.36
C HIS A 101 -15.88 -5.62 14.43
N LYS A 102 -15.33 -6.48 15.30
CA LYS A 102 -15.82 -7.86 15.50
C LYS A 102 -17.35 -7.95 15.68
N GLY A 103 -17.91 -7.15 16.59
CA GLY A 103 -19.34 -7.20 16.89
C GLY A 103 -20.23 -6.82 15.70
N LEU A 104 -19.76 -5.91 14.85
CA LEU A 104 -20.48 -5.50 13.65
C LEU A 104 -20.40 -6.58 12.56
N ILE A 105 -19.24 -7.21 12.37
CA ILE A 105 -19.09 -8.37 11.47
C ILE A 105 -20.00 -9.52 11.91
N GLU A 106 -20.01 -9.84 13.21
CA GLU A 106 -20.87 -10.89 13.74
C GLU A 106 -22.35 -10.56 13.52
N ALA A 107 -22.78 -9.32 13.75
CA ALA A 107 -24.16 -8.89 13.52
C ALA A 107 -24.56 -9.00 12.03
N LEU A 108 -23.71 -8.53 11.11
CA LEU A 108 -23.99 -8.56 9.68
C LEU A 108 -23.89 -9.97 9.07
N SER A 109 -23.02 -10.82 9.61
CA SER A 109 -22.89 -12.21 9.18
C SER A 109 -24.17 -13.03 9.43
N LYS A 110 -24.94 -12.70 10.48
CA LYS A 110 -26.24 -13.34 10.74
C LYS A 110 -27.25 -13.12 9.61
N TYR A 111 -27.11 -12.02 8.88
CA TYR A 111 -27.94 -11.67 7.73
C TYR A 111 -27.26 -12.00 6.39
N ASN A 112 -26.12 -12.73 6.41
CA ASN A 112 -25.30 -13.04 5.24
C ASN A 112 -24.88 -11.79 4.45
N VAL A 113 -24.76 -10.64 5.10
CA VAL A 113 -24.24 -9.43 4.44
C VAL A 113 -22.71 -9.50 4.34
N THR A 114 -22.06 -10.10 5.34
CA THR A 114 -20.61 -10.33 5.39
C THR A 114 -20.30 -11.79 5.67
N CYS A 115 -19.03 -12.18 5.50
CA CYS A 115 -18.55 -13.46 6.03
C CYS A 115 -18.48 -13.43 7.57
N SER A 116 -18.26 -14.61 8.18
CA SER A 116 -18.03 -14.71 9.63
C SER A 116 -16.69 -14.10 10.03
N TYR A 117 -16.58 -13.62 11.27
CA TYR A 117 -15.33 -13.08 11.80
C TYR A 117 -14.17 -14.09 11.76
N ASP A 118 -14.45 -15.38 12.00
CA ASP A 118 -13.46 -16.45 11.87
C ASP A 118 -12.94 -16.58 10.45
N GLU A 119 -13.79 -16.43 9.44
CA GLU A 119 -13.38 -16.46 8.04
C GLU A 119 -12.57 -15.21 7.66
N THR A 120 -12.93 -14.02 8.17
CA THR A 120 -12.11 -12.81 8.02
C THR A 120 -10.71 -13.00 8.61
N ARG A 121 -10.62 -13.58 9.82
CA ARG A 121 -9.33 -13.89 10.46
C ARG A 121 -8.54 -14.93 9.68
N ARG A 122 -9.23 -15.91 9.08
CA ARG A 122 -8.61 -16.93 8.23
C ARG A 122 -8.04 -16.34 6.95
N PHE A 123 -8.75 -15.41 6.30
CA PHE A 123 -8.24 -14.63 5.18
C PHE A 123 -6.97 -13.87 5.56
N ARG A 124 -7.03 -13.05 6.61
CA ARG A 124 -5.88 -12.25 7.09
C ARG A 124 -4.65 -13.11 7.36
N ARG A 125 -4.83 -14.25 8.02
CA ARG A 125 -3.71 -15.18 8.29
C ARG A 125 -3.20 -15.86 7.02
N SER A 126 -4.08 -16.23 6.09
CA SER A 126 -3.69 -16.83 4.81
C SER A 126 -2.85 -15.85 3.99
N ALA A 127 -3.26 -14.58 3.95
CA ALA A 127 -2.50 -13.51 3.32
C ALA A 127 -1.13 -13.33 4.00
N ALA A 128 -1.07 -13.29 5.33
CA ALA A 128 0.18 -13.16 6.07
C ALA A 128 1.15 -14.33 5.85
N VAL A 129 0.65 -15.58 5.81
CA VAL A 129 1.49 -16.75 5.51
C VAL A 129 2.00 -16.72 4.07
N GLN A 130 1.17 -16.31 3.10
CA GLN A 130 1.62 -16.16 1.72
C GLN A 130 2.70 -15.07 1.62
N ALA A 131 2.50 -13.92 2.26
CA ALA A 131 3.49 -12.84 2.29
C ALA A 131 4.81 -13.29 2.93
N ALA A 132 4.75 -14.01 4.05
CA ALA A 132 5.95 -14.53 4.74
C ALA A 132 6.71 -15.57 3.91
N ARG A 133 6.01 -16.45 3.18
CA ARG A 133 6.63 -17.48 2.33
C ARG A 133 7.19 -16.92 1.04
N ALA A 134 6.55 -15.90 0.49
CA ALA A 134 6.87 -15.45 -0.84
C ALA A 134 8.29 -14.87 -0.89
N ASN A 135 8.78 -14.18 0.16
CA ASN A 135 9.96 -13.28 0.09
C ASN A 135 9.94 -12.28 -1.09
N LEU A 136 8.89 -12.32 -1.92
CA LEU A 136 8.64 -11.54 -3.10
C LEU A 136 7.97 -10.27 -2.62
N LEU A 137 8.57 -9.15 -2.99
CA LEU A 137 7.96 -7.83 -2.88
C LEU A 137 6.85 -7.79 -3.92
N PRO A 138 5.57 -7.86 -3.52
CA PRO A 138 4.48 -7.97 -4.49
C PRO A 138 4.52 -6.76 -5.43
N GLY A 139 4.45 -7.04 -6.73
CA GLY A 139 4.45 -6.01 -7.77
C GLY A 139 5.83 -5.47 -8.14
N MET A 140 6.93 -5.85 -7.48
CA MET A 140 8.27 -5.46 -7.90
C MET A 140 8.86 -6.48 -8.88
N SER A 141 9.54 -5.96 -9.89
CA SER A 141 10.18 -6.72 -10.95
C SER A 141 11.70 -6.57 -10.89
N ASP A 142 12.39 -7.36 -11.71
CA ASP A 142 13.83 -7.27 -11.92
C ASP A 142 14.23 -5.85 -12.35
N CYS A 143 15.26 -5.28 -11.70
CA CYS A 143 15.78 -3.94 -12.01
C CYS A 143 16.34 -3.81 -13.43
N SER A 144 16.64 -4.92 -14.12
CA SER A 144 17.06 -4.92 -15.53
C SER A 144 15.92 -4.55 -16.51
N LEU A 145 14.67 -4.67 -16.07
CA LEU A 145 13.46 -4.44 -16.87
C LEU A 145 12.70 -3.17 -16.46
N GLU A 146 12.81 -2.73 -15.20
CA GLU A 146 12.11 -1.56 -14.64
C GLU A 146 13.08 -0.65 -13.85
N GLY A 147 12.56 0.28 -13.05
CA GLY A 147 13.38 1.20 -12.26
C GLY A 147 14.09 0.55 -11.07
N LEU A 148 15.00 1.32 -10.44
CA LEU A 148 15.75 0.90 -9.26
C LEU A 148 14.83 0.63 -8.05
N VAL A 149 15.17 -0.40 -7.27
CA VAL A 149 14.56 -0.65 -5.96
C VAL A 149 15.26 0.20 -4.91
N GLN A 150 14.49 0.99 -4.18
CA GLN A 150 14.97 1.83 -3.08
C GLN A 150 14.33 1.39 -1.78
N ILE A 151 15.11 1.37 -0.71
CA ILE A 151 14.65 1.05 0.64
C ILE A 151 14.44 2.35 1.40
N ILE A 152 13.31 2.47 2.09
CA ILE A 152 13.01 3.57 3.01
C ILE A 152 12.89 2.96 4.39
N ILE A 153 13.59 3.52 5.37
CA ILE A 153 13.47 3.11 6.77
C ILE A 153 13.09 4.30 7.62
N ASP A 154 12.20 4.06 8.58
CA ASP A 154 11.65 5.12 9.42
C ASP A 154 11.24 4.60 10.80
N ASN A 155 11.11 5.50 11.77
CA ASN A 155 10.50 5.17 13.05
C ASN A 155 8.99 5.00 12.88
N PHE A 156 8.46 3.89 13.41
CA PHE A 156 7.03 3.64 13.48
C PHE A 156 6.60 3.66 14.93
N ASP A 157 6.05 4.81 15.32
CA ASP A 157 5.47 5.04 16.63
C ASP A 157 3.96 4.82 16.57
N THR A 158 3.46 3.87 17.34
CA THR A 158 2.02 3.67 17.53
C THR A 158 1.65 3.75 19.00
N GLU A 159 0.69 4.61 19.29
CA GLU A 159 0.01 4.63 20.58
C GLU A 159 -1.01 3.51 20.63
N ILE A 160 -0.60 2.33 21.11
CA ILE A 160 -1.57 1.27 21.41
C ILE A 160 -2.14 1.57 22.79
N SER A 161 -3.13 2.45 22.83
CA SER A 161 -3.94 2.66 24.03
C SER A 161 -4.85 1.44 24.23
N SER A 162 -4.38 0.47 25.03
CA SER A 162 -5.29 -0.49 25.64
C SER A 162 -5.92 0.16 26.88
N GLN A 163 -7.20 -0.11 27.15
CA GLN A 163 -7.94 0.44 28.31
C GLN A 163 -7.24 0.25 29.67
N ASN A 164 -6.19 -0.58 29.76
CA ASN A 164 -5.52 -0.92 31.02
C ASN A 164 -4.00 -0.71 31.06
N CYS A 165 -3.31 -0.28 29.98
CA CYS A 165 -1.87 0.04 29.99
C CYS A 165 -1.50 0.84 28.73
N ARG A 166 -0.79 1.99 28.90
CA ARG A 166 -0.10 2.69 27.81
C ARG A 166 1.06 1.81 27.34
N LEU A 167 0.93 1.24 26.15
CA LEU A 167 2.05 0.60 25.45
C LEU A 167 2.40 1.50 24.26
N GLU A 168 3.47 2.27 24.41
CA GLU A 168 4.11 2.96 23.30
C GLU A 168 4.90 1.92 22.51
N CYS A 169 4.45 1.64 21.29
CA CYS A 169 5.13 0.72 20.39
C CYS A 169 6.03 1.53 19.47
N HIS A 170 7.34 1.36 19.66
CA HIS A 170 8.38 2.08 18.93
C HIS A 170 9.18 1.07 18.10
N TYR A 171 8.79 0.89 16.83
CA TYR A 171 9.33 -0.11 15.90
C TYR A 171 10.07 0.52 14.73
N MET A 172 10.93 -0.23 14.05
CA MET A 172 11.50 0.19 12.77
C MET A 172 10.59 -0.28 11.64
N ALA A 173 10.06 0.67 10.87
CA ALA A 173 9.37 0.38 9.61
C ALA A 173 10.35 0.37 8.45
N MET A 174 10.04 -0.47 7.47
CA MET A 174 10.82 -0.59 6.24
C MET A 174 9.84 -0.67 5.06
N LEU A 175 10.14 0.10 4.01
CA LEU A 175 9.42 0.08 2.74
C LEU A 175 10.42 -0.17 1.62
N ALA A 176 10.02 -0.95 0.63
CA ALA A 176 10.68 -0.97 -0.66
C ALA A 176 9.84 -0.15 -1.64
N THR A 177 10.49 0.63 -2.49
CA THR A 177 9.84 1.34 -3.59
C THR A 177 10.54 1.06 -4.91
N GLN A 178 9.78 0.95 -6.00
CA GLN A 178 10.33 0.77 -7.34
C GLN A 178 9.54 1.61 -8.34
N TYR A 179 10.22 2.42 -9.14
CA TYR A 179 9.58 3.11 -10.26
C TYR A 179 9.30 2.12 -11.40
N GLN A 180 8.11 2.17 -11.97
CA GLN A 180 7.71 1.36 -13.13
C GLN A 180 7.11 2.24 -14.22
N ALA A 181 7.63 2.10 -15.44
CA ALA A 181 7.20 2.94 -16.57
C ALA A 181 5.75 2.66 -16.98
N HIS A 182 5.32 1.40 -16.83
CA HIS A 182 3.99 0.92 -17.13
C HIS A 182 3.41 0.16 -15.93
N ILE A 183 2.68 0.87 -15.07
CA ILE A 183 1.84 0.20 -14.06
C ILE A 183 0.54 -0.18 -14.75
N ASN A 184 0.54 -1.37 -15.35
CA ASN A 184 -0.62 -1.93 -16.05
C ASN A 184 -1.79 -2.18 -15.07
N HIS A 185 -1.50 -2.30 -13.77
CA HIS A 185 -2.47 -2.53 -12.70
C HIS A 185 -2.04 -1.74 -11.47
N LEU A 186 -2.93 -0.94 -10.87
CA LEU A 186 -2.67 -0.06 -9.71
C LEU A 186 -1.96 -0.74 -8.52
N ASP A 187 -1.91 -2.08 -8.49
CA ASP A 187 -1.30 -2.86 -7.41
C ASP A 187 -0.18 -3.82 -7.86
N GLY A 188 0.23 -3.85 -9.14
CA GLY A 188 1.24 -4.81 -9.62
C GLY A 188 0.87 -6.29 -9.40
N LEU A 189 -0.40 -6.56 -9.07
CA LEU A 189 -0.94 -7.89 -8.80
C LEU A 189 -1.68 -8.38 -10.04
N ASP A 190 -1.35 -9.58 -10.50
CA ASP A 190 -2.15 -10.29 -11.50
C ASP A 190 -3.61 -10.38 -10.99
N PRO A 191 -4.61 -9.89 -11.74
CA PRO A 191 -6.02 -9.90 -11.34
C PRO A 191 -6.55 -11.32 -11.10
N ASN A 192 -5.91 -12.34 -11.68
CA ASN A 192 -6.22 -13.75 -11.44
C ASN A 192 -5.45 -14.35 -10.26
N SER A 193 -4.59 -13.57 -9.60
CA SER A 193 -3.81 -14.06 -8.48
C SER A 193 -4.69 -14.31 -7.26
N THR A 194 -4.43 -15.44 -6.60
CA THR A 194 -5.18 -15.88 -5.43
C THR A 194 -4.29 -16.09 -4.22
N ILE A 195 -4.92 -16.08 -3.05
CA ILE A 195 -4.29 -16.39 -1.76
C ILE A 195 -4.74 -17.79 -1.35
N PRO A 196 -3.83 -18.78 -1.23
CA PRO A 196 -4.18 -20.10 -0.76
C PRO A 196 -4.84 -20.04 0.62
N ARG A 197 -6.03 -20.62 0.76
CA ARG A 197 -6.81 -20.61 1.99
C ARG A 197 -6.28 -21.66 2.96
N LEU A 198 -5.69 -21.22 4.07
CA LEU A 198 -5.18 -22.10 5.12
C LEU A 198 -6.27 -22.99 5.68
N THR A 199 -5.99 -24.24 6.02
CA THR A 199 -6.90 -25.15 6.74
C THR A 199 -7.05 -24.77 8.22
N LYS A 200 -8.07 -25.31 8.90
CA LYS A 200 -8.26 -25.11 10.36
C LYS A 200 -7.07 -25.59 11.19
N GLN A 201 -6.31 -26.57 10.71
CA GLN A 201 -5.11 -27.07 11.37
C GLN A 201 -3.93 -26.10 11.19
N GLU A 202 -3.71 -25.60 9.97
CA GLU A 202 -2.68 -24.60 9.69
C GLU A 202 -2.91 -23.30 10.44
N MET A 203 -4.17 -22.91 10.68
CA MET A 203 -4.55 -21.79 11.54
C MET A 203 -4.09 -21.91 13.00
N LYS A 204 -3.56 -23.05 13.45
CA LYS A 204 -3.00 -23.20 14.81
C LYS A 204 -1.49 -22.98 14.86
N HIS A 205 -0.78 -23.12 13.75
CA HIS A 205 0.67 -23.08 13.70
C HIS A 205 1.17 -21.63 13.61
N PRO A 206 2.13 -21.19 14.44
CA PRO A 206 2.67 -19.83 14.37
C PRO A 206 3.19 -19.54 12.95
N ILE A 207 3.03 -18.29 12.51
CA ILE A 207 3.62 -17.86 11.24
C ILE A 207 5.12 -17.74 11.46
N THR A 208 5.90 -18.59 10.81
CA THR A 208 7.36 -18.51 10.83
C THR A 208 7.79 -17.38 9.91
N CYS A 209 7.98 -16.18 10.47
CA CYS A 209 8.64 -15.05 9.81
C CYS A 209 9.65 -14.50 10.82
N GLU A 210 10.78 -15.19 10.93
CA GLU A 210 11.90 -14.70 11.73
C GLU A 210 12.76 -13.83 10.83
N THR A 211 12.78 -12.52 11.10
CA THR A 211 13.79 -11.66 10.50
C THR A 211 15.10 -11.90 11.23
N PRO A 212 16.14 -12.41 10.56
CA PRO A 212 17.43 -12.64 11.21
C PRO A 212 17.99 -11.31 11.70
N ILE A 213 18.37 -11.25 12.98
CA ILE A 213 18.91 -10.02 13.59
C ILE A 213 20.42 -9.97 13.38
N THR A 214 20.89 -8.92 12.71
CA THR A 214 22.32 -8.66 12.52
C THR A 214 22.83 -7.81 13.68
N VAL A 215 23.43 -8.47 14.68
CA VAL A 215 23.95 -7.79 15.89
C VAL A 215 25.13 -6.88 15.55
N TYR A 216 25.00 -5.59 15.87
CA TYR A 216 26.09 -4.63 15.71
C TYR A 216 27.13 -4.80 16.83
N LYS A 217 28.39 -5.03 16.45
CA LYS A 217 29.52 -5.24 17.37
C LYS A 217 30.52 -4.08 17.41
N GLY A 218 30.25 -3.01 16.67
CA GLY A 218 31.12 -1.84 16.56
C GLY A 218 31.09 -0.92 17.79
N SER A 219 31.95 0.10 17.77
CA SER A 219 32.01 1.08 18.87
C SER A 219 30.84 2.07 18.78
N LYS A 220 30.40 2.64 19.91
CA LYS A 220 29.35 3.68 19.90
C LYS A 220 29.86 5.07 19.48
N LYS A 221 31.18 5.29 19.49
CA LYS A 221 31.82 6.56 19.14
C LYS A 221 32.67 6.35 17.90
N VAL A 222 32.20 6.91 16.79
CA VAL A 222 32.85 6.76 15.49
C VAL A 222 33.58 8.06 15.19
N ASN A 223 34.85 7.95 14.84
CA ASN A 223 35.59 9.09 14.32
C ASN A 223 35.34 9.17 12.82
N MET A 224 35.13 10.37 12.31
CA MET A 224 35.08 10.62 10.88
C MET A 224 36.38 10.10 10.23
N PRO A 225 36.31 9.35 9.12
CA PRO A 225 37.51 8.96 8.39
C PRO A 225 38.25 10.21 7.90
N LEU A 226 39.59 10.17 7.94
CA LEU A 226 40.46 11.28 7.53
C LEU A 226 40.52 11.46 6.01
N ALA A 227 40.15 10.43 5.24
CA ALA A 227 40.13 10.47 3.79
C ALA A 227 38.80 11.06 3.29
N ALA A 228 38.89 12.06 2.41
CA ALA A 228 37.74 12.65 1.76
C ALA A 228 36.97 11.59 0.94
N THR A 229 35.65 11.74 0.89
CA THR A 229 34.76 11.01 -0.01
C THR A 229 35.28 11.12 -1.44
N ASN A 230 35.39 9.99 -2.14
CA ASN A 230 35.70 9.97 -3.55
C ASN A 230 34.67 10.84 -4.29
N ARG A 231 35.14 11.87 -5.00
CA ARG A 231 34.29 12.63 -5.91
C ARG A 231 34.14 11.80 -7.18
N PHE A 232 32.92 11.35 -7.42
CA PHE A 232 32.55 10.80 -8.72
C PHE A 232 32.19 11.95 -9.65
N GLU A 233 32.82 12.02 -10.82
CA GLU A 233 32.36 12.91 -11.87
C GLU A 233 31.01 12.43 -12.37
N MET A 234 30.03 13.34 -12.44
CA MET A 234 28.73 13.00 -13.00
C MET A 234 28.85 12.78 -14.51
N PRO A 235 28.27 11.69 -15.06
CA PRO A 235 28.24 11.50 -16.51
C PRO A 235 27.53 12.66 -17.21
N GLU A 236 28.04 13.06 -18.38
CA GLU A 236 27.54 14.22 -19.15
C GLU A 236 26.04 14.13 -19.47
N GLU A 237 25.53 12.94 -19.75
CA GLU A 237 24.11 12.70 -20.01
C GLU A 237 23.23 13.09 -18.81
N HIS A 238 23.68 12.79 -17.59
CA HIS A 238 22.95 13.18 -16.38
C HIS A 238 23.03 14.68 -16.13
N ILE A 239 24.15 15.33 -16.44
CA ILE A 239 24.29 16.80 -16.35
C ILE A 239 23.29 17.48 -17.29
N ALA A 240 23.18 17.00 -18.54
CA ALA A 240 22.23 17.52 -19.51
C ALA A 240 20.77 17.31 -19.06
N SER A 241 20.44 16.11 -18.57
CA SER A 241 19.10 15.80 -18.02
C SER A 241 18.75 16.66 -16.81
N GLN A 242 19.72 16.92 -15.92
CA GLN A 242 19.54 17.79 -14.77
C GLN A 242 19.26 19.24 -15.19
N ALA A 243 19.98 19.76 -16.19
CA ALA A 243 19.76 21.11 -16.70
C ALA A 243 18.34 21.29 -17.25
N VAL A 244 17.84 20.30 -18.01
CA VAL A 244 16.46 20.30 -18.52
C VAL A 244 15.45 20.21 -17.39
N SER A 245 15.68 19.33 -16.41
CA SER A 245 14.80 19.16 -15.25
C SER A 245 14.73 20.42 -14.38
N LEU A 246 15.87 21.07 -14.15
CA LEU A 246 15.97 22.34 -13.41
C LEU A 246 15.27 23.48 -14.14
N ALA A 247 15.47 23.60 -15.46
CA ALA A 247 14.77 24.60 -16.26
C ALA A 247 13.25 24.42 -16.16
N ARG A 248 12.77 23.17 -16.30
CA ARG A 248 11.36 22.84 -16.17
C ARG A 248 10.81 23.14 -14.77
N ALA A 249 11.53 22.75 -13.71
CA ALA A 249 11.12 23.03 -12.33
C ALA A 249 11.02 24.54 -12.10
N ARG A 250 12.03 25.30 -12.53
CA ARG A 250 12.03 26.77 -12.44
C ARG A 250 10.85 27.41 -13.18
N ASP A 251 10.54 26.94 -14.37
CA ASP A 251 9.44 27.50 -15.17
C ASP A 251 8.08 27.20 -14.52
N ILE A 252 7.91 26.01 -13.94
CA ILE A 252 6.71 25.64 -13.16
C ILE A 252 6.60 26.48 -11.89
N ASP A 253 7.69 26.58 -11.11
CA ASP A 253 7.72 27.35 -9.87
C ASP A 253 7.43 28.83 -10.13
N TYR A 254 8.01 29.39 -11.20
CA TYR A 254 7.74 30.75 -11.62
C TYR A 254 6.27 30.95 -12.05
N SER A 255 5.70 29.99 -12.78
CA SER A 255 4.28 30.01 -13.17
C SER A 255 3.36 29.97 -11.93
N PHE A 256 3.66 29.08 -10.99
CA PHE A 256 2.94 28.99 -9.72
C PHE A 256 3.02 30.29 -8.93
N LEU A 257 4.22 30.84 -8.73
CA LEU A 257 4.42 32.10 -8.01
C LEU A 257 3.71 33.27 -8.68
N LYS A 258 3.67 33.30 -10.02
CA LYS A 258 2.90 34.30 -10.75
C LYS A 258 1.39 34.13 -10.52
N ASP A 259 0.88 32.91 -10.63
CA ASP A 259 -0.55 32.65 -10.52
C ASP A 259 -1.06 32.86 -9.09
N ILE A 260 -0.30 32.48 -8.06
CA ILE A 260 -0.71 32.71 -6.66
C ILE A 260 -0.78 34.22 -6.31
N LEU A 261 0.04 35.04 -6.96
CA LEU A 261 0.04 36.49 -6.76
C LEU A 261 -1.06 37.22 -7.54
N PHE A 262 -1.46 36.70 -8.70
CA PHE A 262 -2.30 37.44 -9.66
C PHE A 262 -3.63 36.77 -10.03
N LYS A 263 -3.89 35.54 -9.58
CA LYS A 263 -5.10 34.79 -9.92
C LYS A 263 -5.79 34.26 -8.65
N GLU A 264 -7.01 34.74 -8.40
CA GLU A 264 -7.84 34.24 -7.31
C GLU A 264 -8.22 32.77 -7.52
N GLY A 265 -8.27 32.01 -6.42
CA GLY A 265 -8.59 30.58 -6.45
C GLY A 265 -7.46 29.67 -6.94
N THR A 266 -6.23 30.19 -7.04
CA THR A 266 -5.05 29.36 -7.31
C THR A 266 -4.87 28.34 -6.18
N PRO A 267 -4.85 27.03 -6.47
CA PRO A 267 -4.65 26.01 -5.44
C PRO A 267 -3.23 26.10 -4.86
N GLU A 268 -3.02 25.50 -3.69
CA GLU A 268 -1.68 25.28 -3.13
C GLU A 268 -0.78 24.53 -4.13
N TYR A 269 0.55 24.64 -3.98
CA TYR A 269 1.54 24.12 -4.94
C TYR A 269 1.27 22.67 -5.39
N ASN A 270 0.90 21.78 -4.47
CA ASN A 270 0.55 20.40 -4.80
C ASN A 270 -0.70 20.28 -5.67
N GLY A 271 -1.74 21.05 -5.36
CA GLY A 271 -2.96 21.15 -6.17
C GLY A 271 -2.69 21.77 -7.54
N TYR A 272 -1.82 22.79 -7.61
CA TYR A 272 -1.40 23.44 -8.84
C TYR A 272 -0.65 22.47 -9.77
N ASN A 273 0.32 21.74 -9.23
CA ASN A 273 1.04 20.70 -9.97
C ASN A 273 0.11 19.58 -10.44
N THR A 274 -0.82 19.15 -9.58
CA THR A 274 -1.82 18.13 -9.94
C THR A 274 -2.71 18.59 -11.08
N GLN A 275 -3.14 19.86 -11.06
CA GLN A 275 -3.93 20.48 -12.11
C GLN A 275 -3.17 20.52 -13.43
N ILE A 276 -1.92 21.02 -13.44
CA ILE A 276 -1.07 21.05 -14.63
C ILE A 276 -0.86 19.64 -15.20
N CYS A 277 -0.58 18.65 -14.35
CA CYS A 277 -0.45 17.27 -14.79
C CYS A 277 -1.73 16.77 -15.50
N ARG A 278 -2.91 17.04 -14.92
CA ARG A 278 -4.20 16.67 -15.55
C ARG A 278 -4.42 17.38 -16.88
N GLU A 279 -4.16 18.69 -16.95
CA GLU A 279 -4.36 19.51 -18.16
C GLU A 279 -3.42 19.14 -19.30
N THR A 280 -2.20 18.72 -18.98
CA THR A 280 -1.19 18.25 -19.95
C THR A 280 -1.39 16.79 -20.36
N GLY A 281 -2.50 16.15 -19.93
CA GLY A 281 -2.80 14.75 -20.24
C GLY A 281 -1.91 13.74 -19.50
N MET A 282 -1.04 14.20 -18.58
CA MET A 282 -0.27 13.34 -17.70
C MET A 282 -1.19 12.84 -16.57
N ARG A 283 -1.72 11.62 -16.71
CA ARG A 283 -2.44 10.98 -15.61
C ARG A 283 -1.46 10.81 -14.42
N PRO A 284 -1.80 11.27 -13.20
CA PRO A 284 -1.07 10.90 -12.00
C PRO A 284 -1.42 9.46 -11.65
N ALA A 285 -1.04 8.51 -12.49
CA ALA A 285 -0.90 7.14 -12.04
C ALA A 285 0.34 7.13 -11.14
N PRO A 286 0.26 6.63 -9.89
CA PRO A 286 1.46 6.45 -9.09
C PRO A 286 2.37 5.54 -9.89
N LYS A 287 3.49 6.08 -10.40
CA LYS A 287 4.47 5.33 -11.20
C LYS A 287 5.42 4.49 -10.33
N THR A 288 5.09 4.36 -9.04
CA THR A 288 5.95 3.75 -8.04
C THR A 288 5.17 2.69 -7.30
N VAL A 289 5.64 1.45 -7.39
CA VAL A 289 5.14 0.34 -6.57
C VAL A 289 5.76 0.48 -5.19
N VAL A 290 4.92 0.36 -4.15
CA VAL A 290 5.35 0.42 -2.74
C VAL A 290 5.05 -0.93 -2.10
N SER A 291 6.06 -1.52 -1.49
CA SER A 291 5.94 -2.79 -0.76
C SER A 291 6.37 -2.60 0.69
N TYR A 292 5.50 -3.00 1.62
CA TYR A 292 5.78 -2.95 3.05
C TYR A 292 6.60 -4.17 3.46
N LEU A 293 7.74 -3.93 4.10
CA LEU A 293 8.55 -4.98 4.69
C LEU A 293 8.14 -5.23 6.16
N PRO A 294 8.46 -6.42 6.73
CA PRO A 294 8.13 -6.71 8.11
C PRO A 294 8.68 -5.66 9.08
N LEU A 295 7.84 -5.22 10.03
CA LEU A 295 8.27 -4.32 11.09
C LEU A 295 9.30 -5.01 11.99
N LEU A 296 10.39 -4.33 12.32
CA LEU A 296 11.33 -4.81 13.32
C LEU A 296 10.85 -4.33 14.70
N ASN A 297 10.49 -5.28 15.55
CA ASN A 297 10.15 -5.01 16.95
C ASN A 297 11.42 -4.74 17.78
N MET A 298 12.10 -3.65 17.45
CA MET A 298 13.30 -3.16 18.11
C MET A 298 13.37 -1.63 17.96
N LYS A 299 14.12 -0.98 18.84
CA LYS A 299 14.26 0.49 18.83
C LYS A 299 14.99 0.96 17.55
N PRO A 300 14.38 1.79 16.69
CA PRO A 300 14.95 2.36 15.47
C PRO A 300 16.29 3.05 15.66
N THR A 301 16.49 3.73 16.79
CA THR A 301 17.75 4.40 17.09
C THR A 301 18.84 3.45 17.61
N ASP A 302 18.58 2.15 17.73
CA ASP A 302 19.59 1.16 18.08
C ASP A 302 20.38 0.73 16.85
N ARG A 303 21.71 0.62 16.99
CA ARG A 303 22.60 0.30 15.87
C ARG A 303 22.37 -1.11 15.33
N THR A 304 21.98 -2.05 16.19
CA THR A 304 21.61 -3.40 15.77
C THR A 304 20.37 -3.37 14.88
N THR A 305 19.37 -2.56 15.23
CA THR A 305 18.15 -2.41 14.44
C THR A 305 18.46 -1.81 13.07
N VAL A 306 19.23 -0.71 13.03
CA VAL A 306 19.65 -0.09 11.75
C VAL A 306 20.48 -1.05 10.91
N LEU A 307 21.44 -1.77 11.49
CA LEU A 307 22.24 -2.75 10.76
C LEU A 307 21.39 -3.91 10.23
N THR A 308 20.43 -4.40 11.02
CA THR A 308 19.46 -5.43 10.59
C THR A 308 18.64 -4.92 9.40
N SER A 309 18.18 -3.66 9.43
CA SER A 309 17.48 -3.05 8.29
C SER A 309 18.36 -2.93 7.05
N ILE A 310 19.64 -2.58 7.20
CA ILE A 310 20.59 -2.51 6.07
C ILE A 310 20.80 -3.91 5.47
N THR A 311 21.06 -4.93 6.30
CA THR A 311 21.20 -6.32 5.83
C THR A 311 19.95 -6.78 5.08
N ARG A 312 18.77 -6.50 5.63
CA ARG A 312 17.50 -6.84 4.96
C ARG A 312 17.29 -6.06 3.67
N GLY A 313 17.74 -4.81 3.62
CA GLY A 313 17.75 -4.00 2.40
C GLY A 313 18.59 -4.64 1.31
N PHE A 314 19.80 -5.12 1.63
CA PHE A 314 20.63 -5.86 0.68
C PHE A 314 19.95 -7.13 0.16
N GLU A 315 19.34 -7.93 1.04
CA GLU A 315 18.61 -9.13 0.62
C GLU A 315 17.50 -8.80 -0.38
N VAL A 316 16.75 -7.72 -0.11
CA VAL A 316 15.69 -7.23 -1.02
C VAL A 316 16.28 -6.80 -2.36
N THR A 317 17.31 -5.96 -2.33
CA THR A 317 17.94 -5.40 -3.52
C THR A 317 18.59 -6.49 -4.40
N GLN A 318 19.25 -7.47 -3.77
CA GLN A 318 19.83 -8.63 -4.46
C GLN A 318 18.76 -9.53 -5.09
N ASN A 319 17.62 -9.74 -4.41
CA ASN A 319 16.49 -10.49 -4.98
C ASN A 319 15.87 -9.78 -6.19
N SER A 320 16.14 -8.49 -6.37
CA SER A 320 15.73 -7.69 -7.54
C SER A 320 16.85 -7.54 -8.59
N ASN A 321 17.93 -8.33 -8.50
CA ASN A 321 19.11 -8.26 -9.38
C ASN A 321 19.77 -6.88 -9.42
N GLN A 322 19.78 -6.19 -8.27
CA GLN A 322 20.50 -4.94 -8.09
C GLN A 322 21.57 -5.14 -7.01
N ASP A 323 22.80 -4.73 -7.32
CA ASP A 323 23.95 -4.92 -6.42
C ASP A 323 24.09 -3.78 -5.41
N ILE A 324 23.63 -2.58 -5.76
CA ILE A 324 23.78 -1.36 -4.96
C ILE A 324 22.50 -1.12 -4.14
N LEU A 325 22.60 -1.13 -2.82
CA LEU A 325 21.52 -0.73 -1.93
C LEU A 325 21.37 0.80 -1.90
N VAL A 326 20.23 1.33 -2.32
CA VAL A 326 19.86 2.73 -2.09
C VAL A 326 18.91 2.77 -0.89
N ILE A 327 19.34 3.40 0.20
CA ILE A 327 18.57 3.48 1.45
C ILE A 327 18.31 4.93 1.84
N THR A 328 17.05 5.28 2.07
CA THR A 328 16.63 6.61 2.51
C THR A 328 16.12 6.53 3.96
N ALA A 329 16.53 7.48 4.79
CA ALA A 329 16.13 7.53 6.19
C ALA A 329 15.93 8.96 6.70
N ASP A 330 15.26 9.10 7.84
CA ASP A 330 15.21 10.34 8.60
C ASP A 330 16.62 10.78 9.09
N ALA A 331 16.75 12.00 9.61
CA ALA A 331 18.05 12.52 10.05
C ALA A 331 18.68 11.69 11.18
N ALA A 332 17.88 11.19 12.12
CA ALA A 332 18.39 10.47 13.29
C ALA A 332 18.95 9.09 12.91
N ILE A 333 18.24 8.35 12.06
CA ILE A 333 18.65 7.06 11.55
C ILE A 333 19.76 7.22 10.51
N TYR A 334 19.69 8.22 9.62
CA TYR A 334 20.74 8.51 8.63
C TYR A 334 22.11 8.68 9.29
N LYS A 335 22.19 9.43 10.38
CA LYS A 335 23.42 9.58 11.16
C LYS A 335 23.98 8.23 11.62
N ILE A 336 23.11 7.32 12.07
CA ILE A 336 23.51 5.98 12.51
C ILE A 336 24.01 5.14 11.33
N ILE A 337 23.37 5.24 10.15
CA ILE A 337 23.83 4.56 8.93
C ILE A 337 25.26 5.01 8.58
N VAL A 338 25.52 6.32 8.62
CA VAL A 338 26.84 6.90 8.34
C VAL A 338 27.88 6.46 9.39
N ASP A 339 27.51 6.44 10.68
CA ASP A 339 28.37 5.91 11.74
C ASP A 339 28.76 4.45 11.49
N ILE A 340 27.81 3.61 11.03
CA ILE A 340 28.05 2.21 10.72
C ILE A 340 28.95 2.09 9.49
N SER A 341 28.72 2.87 8.43
CA SER A 341 29.54 2.84 7.21
C SER A 341 30.99 3.23 7.43
N PHE A 342 31.26 4.17 8.34
CA PHE A 342 32.63 4.51 8.71
C PHE A 342 33.37 3.40 9.47
N GLN A 343 32.65 2.53 10.19
CA GLN A 343 33.28 1.41 10.90
C GLN A 343 33.39 0.14 10.07
N GLN A 344 32.51 -0.02 9.09
CA GLN A 344 32.43 -1.21 8.25
C GLN A 344 32.38 -0.79 6.76
N PRO A 345 33.42 -0.10 6.26
CA PRO A 345 33.43 0.42 4.88
C PRO A 345 33.25 -0.72 3.86
N ASP A 346 34.03 -1.80 3.98
CA ASP A 346 33.96 -2.94 3.07
C ASP A 346 32.58 -3.62 3.01
N LEU A 347 31.81 -3.57 4.11
CA LEU A 347 30.47 -4.16 4.17
C LEU A 347 29.44 -3.31 3.43
N LEU A 348 29.72 -2.01 3.30
CA LEU A 348 28.79 -0.98 2.85
C LEU A 348 29.27 -0.23 1.61
N ASP A 349 30.32 -0.72 0.93
CA ASP A 349 30.83 -0.18 -0.34
C ASP A 349 29.73 -0.12 -1.43
N ASN A 350 28.80 -1.08 -1.39
CA ASN A 350 27.66 -1.15 -2.30
C ASN A 350 26.40 -0.49 -1.72
N MET A 351 26.54 0.52 -0.86
CA MET A 351 25.41 1.23 -0.26
C MET A 351 25.47 2.73 -0.54
N VAL A 352 24.34 3.29 -0.96
CA VAL A 352 24.10 4.73 -1.05
C VAL A 352 23.06 5.10 0.00
N ALA A 353 23.50 5.78 1.05
CA ALA A 353 22.61 6.33 2.06
C ALA A 353 22.15 7.73 1.65
N LEU A 354 20.83 7.96 1.68
CA LEU A 354 20.18 9.22 1.38
C LEU A 354 19.46 9.75 2.62
N LEU A 355 19.58 11.05 2.85
CA LEU A 355 18.77 11.75 3.84
C LEU A 355 17.39 12.06 3.22
N GLY A 356 16.32 11.79 3.96
CA GLY A 356 14.96 12.08 3.51
C GLY A 356 14.79 13.54 3.08
N GLY A 357 14.07 13.77 1.96
CA GLY A 357 14.04 15.09 1.31
C GLY A 357 13.58 16.24 2.19
N MET A 358 12.62 16.01 3.09
CA MET A 358 12.21 17.02 4.10
C MET A 358 13.37 17.36 5.04
N HIS A 359 14.06 16.36 5.59
CA HIS A 359 15.20 16.56 6.48
C HIS A 359 16.38 17.23 5.77
N LEU A 360 16.64 16.88 4.52
CA LEU A 360 17.65 17.55 3.71
C LEU A 360 17.36 19.05 3.56
N LEU A 361 16.10 19.41 3.27
CA LEU A 361 15.68 20.80 3.17
C LEU A 361 15.80 21.52 4.51
N MET A 362 15.33 20.90 5.60
CA MET A 362 15.43 21.47 6.94
C MET A 362 16.89 21.69 7.38
N ASP A 363 17.76 20.71 7.14
CA ASP A 363 19.18 20.81 7.46
C ASP A 363 19.87 21.88 6.61
N PHE A 364 19.51 21.99 5.33
CA PHE A 364 20.01 23.04 4.44
C PHE A 364 19.61 24.43 4.93
N VAL A 365 18.32 24.63 5.24
CA VAL A 365 17.81 25.90 5.78
C VAL A 365 18.45 26.22 7.14
N ALA A 366 18.60 25.23 8.02
CA ALA A 366 19.28 25.40 9.31
C ALA A 366 20.76 25.78 9.14
N CYS A 367 21.45 25.19 8.15
CA CYS A 367 22.82 25.57 7.81
C CYS A 367 22.90 27.01 7.30
N ILE A 368 21.98 27.43 6.41
CA ILE A 368 21.88 28.82 5.97
C ILE A 368 21.67 29.72 7.19
N GLY A 369 20.65 29.45 8.02
CA GLY A 369 20.35 30.24 9.21
C GLY A 369 21.52 30.33 10.19
N THR A 370 22.34 29.28 10.30
CA THR A 370 23.57 29.28 11.12
C THR A 370 24.65 30.14 10.49
N LEU A 371 24.88 30.02 9.18
CA LEU A 371 25.86 30.82 8.45
C LEU A 371 25.46 32.29 8.36
N THR A 372 24.16 32.59 8.37
CA THR A 372 23.60 33.94 8.27
C THR A 372 23.23 34.56 9.61
N ALA A 373 23.39 33.82 10.72
CA ALA A 373 23.02 34.24 12.07
C ALA A 373 23.69 35.55 12.51
N ASP A 374 24.90 35.82 12.02
CA ASP A 374 25.68 37.03 12.31
C ASP A 374 25.64 38.06 11.15
N CYS A 375 24.85 37.80 10.11
CA CYS A 375 24.75 38.66 8.92
C CYS A 375 23.60 39.68 8.99
N GLY A 376 22.85 39.73 10.11
CA GLY A 376 21.69 40.62 10.27
C GLY A 376 20.41 40.16 9.56
N LEU A 377 20.43 39.01 8.86
CA LEU A 377 19.28 38.49 8.09
C LEU A 377 18.15 37.91 8.96
N LYS A 378 18.35 37.70 10.27
CA LYS A 378 17.29 37.29 11.20
C LYS A 378 16.08 38.23 11.20
N GLU A 379 16.27 39.52 10.87
CA GLU A 379 15.19 40.51 10.81
C GLU A 379 14.31 40.38 9.56
N VAL A 380 14.82 39.74 8.49
CA VAL A 380 14.08 39.54 7.23
C VAL A 380 13.20 38.29 7.28
N GLU A 381 13.68 37.21 7.92
CA GLU A 381 12.89 35.97 8.09
C GLU A 381 11.63 36.17 8.95
N TYR A 382 11.66 37.08 9.93
CA TYR A 382 10.51 37.37 10.79
C TYR A 382 9.33 38.01 10.02
N ASN A 383 9.61 38.73 8.93
CA ASN A 383 8.58 39.42 8.15
C ASN A 383 7.96 38.54 7.05
N ILE A 384 8.57 37.41 6.69
CA ILE A 384 8.09 36.54 5.61
C ILE A 384 7.17 35.43 6.14
N TRP A 385 7.28 35.05 7.42
CA TRP A 385 6.48 33.96 8.02
C TRP A 385 5.15 34.39 8.65
N LEU A 386 4.83 35.69 8.67
CA LEU A 386 3.59 36.24 9.25
C LEU A 386 2.65 36.91 8.21
N SER A 387 2.87 36.67 6.93
CA SER A 387 1.92 36.95 5.83
C SER A 387 1.51 35.65 5.16
#